data_AF-A0AA95G3B9-F1
#
_entry.id   AF-A0AA95G3B9-F1
#
_cell.length_a   1.000
_cell.length_b   1.000
_cell.length_c   1.000
_cell.angle_alpha   90.00
_cell.angle_beta   90.00
_cell.angle_gamma   90.00
#
_symmetry.space_group_name_H-M   'P 1'
#
loop_
_entity.id
_entity.type
_entity.pdbx_description
1 polymer ?
#
loop_
_entity_poly.entity_id
_entity_poly.type
_entity_poly.pdbx_seq_one_letter_code
_entity_poly.pdbx_strand_id
1 'polypeptide(L)'
;MQQLLTTYTKKRRLERLVFFTLFVLLINSCSTPPVVRGPPPAPVNLPFLRLEQAGECYFIDDFLPTPDSMVSGKTSNLYLRYYTYWNARYKYWSEVGIMLAFYSKDMRCWSLFEEYALPRVDN
;
A
#
# COMPACT_ATOMS: atom_id res chain seq x y z
N MET A 1 -12.84 53.54 -43.66
CA MET A 1 -11.50 53.24 -43.12
C MET A 1 -11.62 52.46 -41.81
N GLN A 2 -10.81 51.40 -41.66
CA GLN A 2 -10.24 50.82 -40.42
C GLN A 2 -10.97 49.79 -39.53
N GLN A 3 -12.27 49.50 -39.59
CA GLN A 3 -12.90 48.63 -38.57
C GLN A 3 -12.90 47.10 -38.82
N LEU A 4 -12.81 46.63 -40.08
CA LEU A 4 -12.91 45.19 -40.40
C LEU A 4 -11.58 44.41 -40.28
N LEU A 5 -10.44 45.10 -40.31
CA LEU A 5 -9.11 44.48 -40.24
C LEU A 5 -8.68 44.11 -38.80
N THR A 6 -9.24 44.78 -37.79
CA THR A 6 -8.88 44.59 -36.38
C THR A 6 -9.54 43.37 -35.75
N THR A 7 -10.75 42.99 -36.17
CA THR A 7 -11.45 41.80 -35.68
C THR A 7 -10.82 40.50 -36.20
N TYR A 8 -10.38 40.48 -37.46
CA TYR A 8 -9.76 39.30 -38.08
C TYR A 8 -8.41 38.93 -37.44
N THR A 9 -7.59 39.93 -37.10
CA THR A 9 -6.29 39.73 -36.45
C THR A 9 -6.41 39.28 -34.99
N LYS A 10 -7.48 39.69 -34.29
CA LYS A 10 -7.78 39.27 -32.91
C LYS A 10 -8.16 37.79 -32.83
N LYS A 11 -9.00 37.30 -33.76
CA LYS A 11 -9.42 35.90 -33.85
C LYS A 11 -8.24 34.96 -34.10
N ARG A 12 -7.34 35.34 -35.01
CA ARG A 12 -6.12 34.58 -35.35
C ARG A 12 -5.09 34.53 -34.21
N ARG A 13 -5.05 35.54 -33.32
CA ARG A 13 -4.21 35.56 -32.12
C ARG A 13 -4.80 34.69 -31.00
N LEU A 14 -6.12 34.66 -30.83
CA LEU A 14 -6.80 33.81 -29.85
C LEU A 14 -6.62 32.33 -30.18
N GLU A 15 -6.78 31.94 -31.45
CA GLU A 15 -6.56 30.55 -31.90
C GLU A 15 -5.13 30.08 -31.59
N ARG A 16 -4.12 30.91 -31.88
CA ARG A 16 -2.72 30.60 -31.56
C ARG A 16 -2.48 30.43 -30.06
N LEU A 17 -3.11 31.26 -29.22
CA LEU A 17 -3.05 31.13 -27.76
C LEU A 17 -3.70 29.84 -27.28
N VAL A 18 -4.87 29.47 -27.82
CA VAL A 18 -5.58 28.23 -27.47
C VAL A 18 -4.76 27.00 -27.86
N PHE A 19 -4.18 26.98 -29.07
CA PHE A 19 -3.28 25.91 -29.50
C PHE A 19 -2.03 25.80 -28.62
N PHE A 20 -1.45 26.94 -28.21
CA PHE A 20 -0.28 26.94 -27.33
C PHE A 20 -0.62 26.44 -25.92
N THR A 21 -1.78 26.83 -25.35
CA THR A 21 -2.22 26.33 -24.05
C THR A 21 -2.52 24.83 -24.08
N LEU A 22 -3.13 24.33 -25.16
CA LEU A 22 -3.41 22.90 -25.32
C LEU A 22 -2.11 22.09 -25.39
N PHE A 23 -1.11 22.63 -26.11
CA PHE A 23 0.21 22.01 -26.23
C PHE A 23 0.95 21.96 -24.89
N VAL A 24 0.92 23.04 -24.11
CA VAL A 24 1.55 23.08 -22.76
C VAL A 24 0.85 22.12 -21.79
N LEU A 25 -0.47 21.94 -21.90
CA LEU A 25 -1.23 20.97 -21.10
C LEU A 25 -0.89 19.51 -21.47
N LEU A 26 -0.64 19.21 -22.75
CA LEU A 26 -0.27 17.88 -23.22
C LEU A 26 1.17 17.48 -22.84
N ILE A 27 2.10 18.43 -22.72
CA ILE A 27 3.49 18.12 -22.35
C ILE A 27 3.62 17.85 -20.83
N ASN A 28 2.69 18.34 -20.01
CA ASN A 28 2.70 18.16 -18.56
C ASN A 28 1.86 16.97 -18.08
N SER A 29 1.40 16.07 -18.97
CA SER A 29 0.69 14.87 -18.55
C SER A 29 1.62 13.88 -17.84
N CYS A 30 1.64 14.01 -16.51
CA CYS A 30 1.82 12.97 -15.50
C CYS A 30 2.96 11.97 -15.76
N SER A 31 4.20 12.44 -15.57
CA SER A 31 5.29 11.53 -15.19
C SER A 31 5.02 11.06 -13.76
N THR A 32 4.39 9.89 -13.60
CA THR A 32 4.45 9.20 -12.31
C THR A 32 5.92 8.96 -11.98
N PRO A 33 6.39 9.29 -10.76
CA PRO A 33 7.76 8.98 -10.40
C PRO A 33 7.98 7.48 -10.58
N PRO A 34 9.13 7.05 -11.16
CA PRO A 34 9.42 5.64 -11.28
C PRO A 34 9.38 5.04 -9.87
N VAL A 35 8.63 3.95 -9.73
CA VAL A 35 8.64 3.15 -8.50
C VAL A 35 10.10 2.77 -8.26
N VAL A 36 10.72 3.36 -7.25
CA VAL A 36 12.05 2.99 -6.78
C VAL A 36 11.90 1.59 -6.23
N ARG A 37 12.06 0.59 -7.10
CA ARG A 37 12.19 -0.80 -6.69
C ARG A 37 13.54 -0.85 -5.98
N GLY A 38 13.48 -0.81 -4.65
CA GLY A 38 14.62 -1.19 -3.82
C GLY A 38 15.11 -2.60 -4.22
N PRO A 39 16.25 -3.03 -3.66
CA PRO A 39 16.68 -4.41 -3.82
C PRO A 39 15.51 -5.37 -3.50
N PRO A 40 15.45 -6.53 -4.20
CA PRO A 40 14.37 -7.48 -3.97
C PRO A 40 14.25 -7.74 -2.46
N PRO A 41 13.04 -7.66 -1.88
CA PRO A 41 12.84 -7.88 -0.46
C PRO A 41 13.45 -9.23 -0.07
N ALA A 42 14.40 -9.20 0.86
CA ALA A 42 15.02 -10.40 1.38
C ALA A 42 14.00 -11.14 2.26
N PRO A 43 13.97 -12.48 2.21
CA PRO A 43 13.09 -13.25 3.07
C PRO A 43 13.44 -13.00 4.54
N VAL A 44 12.46 -12.59 5.34
CA VAL A 44 12.61 -12.43 6.78
C VAL A 44 12.18 -13.71 7.50
N ASN A 45 12.88 -14.07 8.57
CA ASN A 45 12.51 -15.22 9.38
C ASN A 45 11.54 -14.77 10.47
N LEU A 46 10.33 -15.32 10.45
CA LEU A 46 9.32 -14.99 11.45
C LEU A 46 9.39 -15.98 12.62
N PRO A 47 9.23 -15.52 13.87
CA PRO A 47 9.17 -16.41 15.01
C PRO A 47 7.91 -17.27 14.93
N PHE A 48 8.04 -18.52 15.32
CA PHE A 48 6.95 -19.49 15.30
C PHE A 48 5.91 -19.16 16.38
N LEU A 49 4.68 -18.86 15.97
CA LEU A 49 3.55 -18.61 16.85
C LEU A 49 2.66 -19.84 16.90
N ARG A 50 2.09 -20.14 18.08
CA ARG A 50 1.27 -21.33 18.28
C ARG A 50 -0.20 -20.94 18.27
N LEU A 51 -0.95 -21.47 17.31
CA LEU A 51 -2.41 -21.34 17.26
C LEU A 51 -3.13 -22.05 18.42
N GLU A 52 -2.57 -23.14 18.93
CA GLU A 52 -3.30 -24.07 19.83
C GLU A 52 -3.39 -23.61 21.29
N GLN A 53 -2.64 -22.58 21.69
CA GLN A 53 -2.70 -22.06 23.06
C GLN A 53 -3.55 -20.78 23.09
N ALA A 54 -4.86 -20.97 23.01
CA ALA A 54 -5.82 -19.91 23.28
C ALA A 54 -5.53 -19.29 24.66
N GLY A 55 -5.03 -18.06 24.68
CA GLY A 55 -4.60 -17.36 25.90
C GLY A 55 -3.11 -17.01 25.96
N GLU A 56 -2.30 -17.37 24.96
CA GLU A 56 -0.93 -16.84 24.88
C GLU A 56 -0.92 -15.34 24.57
N CYS A 57 -0.03 -14.66 25.28
CA CYS A 57 0.12 -13.21 25.28
C CYS A 57 1.39 -12.83 24.55
N TYR A 58 1.26 -12.35 23.33
CA TYR A 58 2.38 -11.92 22.51
C TYR A 58 2.55 -10.40 22.59
N PHE A 59 3.77 -9.97 22.93
CA PHE A 59 4.22 -8.58 22.80
C PHE A 59 4.73 -8.33 21.38
N ILE A 60 3.80 -8.37 20.42
CA ILE A 60 4.12 -8.41 18.97
C ILE A 60 5.00 -7.25 18.49
N ASP A 61 4.92 -6.09 19.13
CA ASP A 61 5.67 -4.89 18.72
C ASP A 61 7.18 -5.00 19.04
N ASP A 62 7.60 -5.92 19.93
CA ASP A 62 9.00 -6.06 20.34
C ASP A 62 9.77 -7.14 19.58
N PHE A 63 9.07 -8.12 18.98
CA PHE A 63 9.72 -9.31 18.41
C PHE A 63 9.39 -9.59 16.94
N LEU A 64 8.27 -9.08 16.41
CA LEU A 64 7.95 -9.28 15.00
C LEU A 64 8.76 -8.30 14.14
N PRO A 65 9.30 -8.75 13.00
CA PRO A 65 9.87 -7.84 12.01
C PRO A 65 8.77 -6.94 11.43
N THR A 66 9.19 -5.84 10.82
CA THR A 66 8.26 -4.90 10.18
C THR A 66 7.46 -5.61 9.07
N PRO A 67 6.13 -5.55 9.08
CA PRO A 67 5.29 -6.13 8.04
C PRO A 67 5.31 -5.31 6.75
N ASP A 68 4.98 -5.94 5.63
CA ASP A 68 4.78 -5.25 4.34
C ASP A 68 3.52 -4.37 4.38
N SER A 69 2.49 -4.83 5.10
CA SER A 69 1.26 -4.08 5.34
C SER A 69 0.70 -4.43 6.72
N MET A 70 0.18 -3.42 7.41
CA MET A 70 -0.50 -3.57 8.69
C MET A 70 -1.84 -2.84 8.66
N VAL A 71 -2.91 -3.56 8.95
CA VAL A 71 -4.25 -2.98 9.10
C VAL A 71 -4.72 -3.21 10.53
N SER A 72 -5.18 -2.14 11.18
CA SER A 72 -5.75 -2.22 12.53
C SER A 72 -7.24 -1.88 12.51
N GLY A 73 -7.98 -2.50 13.42
CA GLY A 73 -9.42 -2.29 13.57
C GLY A 73 -9.84 -2.46 15.02
N LYS A 74 -11.08 -2.08 15.32
CA LYS A 74 -11.72 -2.30 16.62
C LYS A 74 -13.12 -2.83 16.39
N THR A 75 -13.44 -3.95 17.04
CA THR A 75 -14.78 -4.52 17.09
C THR A 75 -15.26 -4.56 18.52
N SER A 76 -16.33 -3.85 18.86
CA SER A 76 -16.87 -3.70 20.23
C SER A 76 -15.78 -3.60 21.33
N ASN A 77 -15.47 -4.72 21.99
CA ASN A 77 -14.55 -4.86 23.11
C ASN A 77 -13.15 -5.42 22.74
N LEU A 78 -12.87 -5.61 21.45
CA LEU A 78 -11.64 -6.21 20.94
C LEU A 78 -10.97 -5.29 19.92
N TYR A 79 -9.66 -5.20 20.01
CA TYR A 79 -8.79 -4.61 19.02
C TYR A 79 -8.28 -5.72 18.11
N LEU A 80 -8.21 -5.44 16.82
CA LEU A 80 -7.77 -6.38 15.80
C LEU A 80 -6.58 -5.77 15.05
N ARG A 81 -5.58 -6.59 14.74
CA ARG A 81 -4.46 -6.23 13.87
C ARG A 81 -4.18 -7.35 12.89
N TYR A 82 -4.08 -6.99 11.62
CA TYR A 82 -3.73 -7.88 10.53
C TYR A 82 -2.35 -7.50 10.02
N TYR A 83 -1.41 -8.42 10.11
CA TYR A 83 -0.04 -8.26 9.64
C TYR A 83 0.13 -9.10 8.37
N THR A 84 0.57 -8.46 7.29
CA THR A 84 0.83 -9.12 6.01
C THR A 84 2.32 -9.17 5.73
N TYR A 85 2.80 -10.35 5.35
CA TYR A 85 4.18 -10.58 4.92
C TYR A 85 4.18 -11.33 3.58
N TRP A 86 4.76 -10.73 2.56
CA TRP A 86 4.93 -11.31 1.22
C TRP A 86 6.22 -12.11 1.09
N ASN A 87 7.23 -11.82 1.92
CA ASN A 87 8.53 -12.49 1.91
C ASN A 87 8.91 -12.98 3.31
N ALA A 88 8.20 -13.98 3.81
CA ALA A 88 8.45 -14.57 5.12
C ALA A 88 8.78 -16.06 5.04
N ARG A 89 9.84 -16.46 5.76
CA ARG A 89 10.03 -17.86 6.14
C ARG A 89 9.31 -18.08 7.47
N TYR A 90 8.09 -18.57 7.38
CA TYR A 90 7.26 -18.92 8.53
C TYR A 90 6.68 -20.31 8.34
N LYS A 91 6.93 -21.21 9.30
CA LYS A 91 6.29 -22.53 9.35
C LYS A 91 6.45 -23.29 8.02
N TYR A 92 5.34 -23.74 7.42
CA TYR A 92 5.30 -24.42 6.12
C TYR A 92 4.89 -23.48 4.97
N TRP A 93 5.00 -22.16 5.13
CA TRP A 93 4.57 -21.14 4.17
C TRP A 93 5.71 -20.37 3.52
N SER A 94 6.88 -20.97 3.35
CA SER A 94 8.06 -20.30 2.81
C SER A 94 7.93 -19.79 1.36
N GLU A 95 6.89 -20.23 0.64
CA GLU A 95 6.69 -19.94 -0.79
C GLU A 95 5.48 -19.03 -1.07
N VAL A 96 4.66 -18.76 -0.06
CA VAL A 96 3.43 -17.96 -0.19
C VAL A 96 3.47 -16.75 0.71
N GLY A 97 2.69 -15.72 0.38
CA GLY A 97 2.44 -14.64 1.32
C GLY A 97 1.64 -15.16 2.51
N ILE A 98 1.79 -14.53 3.66
CA ILE A 98 1.05 -14.91 4.87
C ILE A 98 0.38 -13.67 5.47
N MET A 99 -0.79 -13.87 6.06
CA MET A 99 -1.46 -12.87 6.87
C MET A 99 -1.75 -13.45 8.25
N LEU A 100 -1.26 -12.75 9.28
CA LEU A 100 -1.46 -13.11 10.68
C LEU A 100 -2.48 -12.14 11.28
N ALA A 101 -3.57 -12.68 11.83
CA ALA A 101 -4.61 -11.90 12.49
C ALA A 101 -4.44 -12.03 14.00
N PHE A 102 -4.29 -10.90 14.69
CA PHE A 102 -4.20 -10.82 16.15
C PHE A 102 -5.38 -10.07 16.73
N TYR A 103 -5.77 -10.44 17.94
CA TYR A 103 -6.73 -9.70 18.74
C TYR A 103 -6.16 -9.33 20.09
N SER A 104 -6.66 -8.23 20.67
CA SER A 104 -6.31 -7.78 22.02
C SER A 104 -7.52 -7.16 22.72
N LYS A 105 -7.59 -7.29 24.05
CA LYS A 105 -8.58 -6.59 24.88
C LYS A 105 -8.05 -5.27 25.44
N ASP A 106 -6.75 -5.20 25.68
CA ASP A 106 -6.10 -4.14 26.46
C ASP A 106 -4.99 -3.39 25.69
N MET A 107 -4.78 -3.72 24.41
CA MET A 107 -3.73 -3.21 23.52
C MET A 107 -2.29 -3.57 23.92
N ARG A 108 -2.11 -4.25 25.05
CA ARG A 108 -0.79 -4.68 25.54
C ARG A 108 -0.52 -6.12 25.13
N CYS A 109 -1.53 -6.95 25.31
CA CYS A 109 -1.45 -8.39 25.10
C CYS A 109 -2.16 -8.77 23.81
N TRP A 110 -1.44 -9.34 22.84
CA TRP A 110 -2.01 -9.79 21.58
C TRP A 110 -2.03 -11.30 21.50
N SER A 111 -3.18 -11.86 21.16
CA SER A 111 -3.34 -13.29 20.92
C SER A 111 -3.56 -13.53 19.44
N LEU A 112 -2.90 -14.56 18.91
CA LEU A 112 -3.09 -14.97 17.52
C LEU A 112 -4.50 -15.55 17.37
N PHE A 113 -5.28 -14.98 16.45
CA PHE A 113 -6.62 -15.42 16.12
C PHE A 113 -6.60 -16.45 15.01
N GLU A 114 -6.04 -16.05 13.86
CA GLU A 114 -6.09 -16.80 12.62
C GLU A 114 -4.84 -16.53 11.80
N GLU A 115 -4.51 -17.50 10.95
CA GLU A 115 -3.42 -17.43 10.02
C GLU A 115 -3.92 -17.78 8.61
N TYR A 116 -3.56 -16.97 7.62
CA TYR A 116 -4.03 -17.12 6.25
C TYR A 116 -2.86 -17.18 5.27
N ALA A 117 -2.91 -18.11 4.33
CA ALA A 117 -2.06 -18.09 3.15
C ALA A 117 -2.64 -17.09 2.13
N LEU A 118 -1.79 -16.16 1.68
CA LEU A 118 -2.13 -15.23 0.62
C LEU A 118 -1.63 -15.82 -0.72
N PRO A 119 -2.52 -15.98 -1.71
CA PRO A 119 -2.08 -16.39 -3.03
C PRO A 119 -1.13 -15.33 -3.58
N ARG A 120 -0.03 -15.81 -4.17
CA ARG A 120 0.91 -14.95 -4.87
C ARG A 120 0.17 -14.35 -6.07
N VAL A 121 -0.05 -13.04 -6.04
CA VAL A 121 -0.58 -12.32 -7.20
C VAL A 121 0.60 -12.03 -8.10
N ASP A 122 0.86 -12.93 -9.06
CA ASP A 122 1.79 -12.65 -10.14
C ASP A 122 1.11 -11.63 -11.08
N ASN A 123 1.67 -10.42 -11.13
CA ASN A 123 1.27 -9.37 -12.08
C ASN A 123 1.81 -9.67 -13.49
#